data_AF-A0A1I4L6E5-F1
#
_entry.id   AF-A0A1I4L6E5-F1
#
_cell.length_a   1.000
_cell.length_b   1.000
_cell.length_c   1.000
_cell.angle_alpha   90.00
_cell.angle_beta   90.00
_cell.angle_gamma   90.00
#
_symmetry.space_group_name_H-M   'P 1'
#
loop_
_entity.id
_entity.type
_entity.pdbx_description
1 polymer ?
#
loop_
_entity_poly.entity_id
_entity_poly.type
_entity_poly.pdbx_seq_one_letter_code
_entity_poly.pdbx_strand_id
1 'polypeptide(L)' 'MIKVVRGNPTPEELAAALAVVRTRAAALAAAEGAGGSAERGSEWSDPARTVPGHRLPHPGPRAWRTAYWPA' A
#
# COMPACT_ATOMS: atom_id res chain seq x y z
N MET A 1 -5.75 -11.22 13.91
CA MET A 1 -6.68 -10.84 14.99
C MET A 1 -7.02 -9.36 14.83
N ILE A 2 -8.29 -8.98 14.70
CA ILE A 2 -8.71 -7.58 14.50
C ILE A 2 -9.07 -6.99 15.87
N LYS A 3 -8.55 -5.79 16.17
CA LYS A 3 -8.78 -5.07 17.44
C LYS A 3 -9.32 -3.68 17.16
N VAL A 4 -10.38 -3.29 17.87
CA VAL A 4 -10.88 -1.90 17.88
C VAL A 4 -9.99 -1.09 18.83
N VAL A 5 -9.34 -0.06 18.32
CA VAL A 5 -8.41 0.80 19.10
C VAL A 5 -9.16 1.95 19.77
N ARG A 6 -10.24 2.44 19.15
CA ARG A 6 -11.04 3.57 19.64
C ARG A 6 -12.51 3.39 19.26
N GLY A 7 -13.41 3.82 20.15
CA GLY A 7 -14.87 3.75 19.97
C GLY A 7 -15.47 2.46 20.53
N ASN A 8 -16.81 2.43 20.62
CA ASN A 8 -17.59 1.26 21.04
C ASN A 8 -18.62 0.92 19.95
N PRO A 9 -18.17 0.32 18.82
CA PRO A 9 -19.07 0.00 17.72
C PRO A 9 -20.08 -1.05 18.13
N THR A 10 -21.28 -1.00 17.55
CA THR A 10 -22.25 -2.07 17.77
C THR A 10 -21.77 -3.36 17.08
N PRO A 11 -22.25 -4.54 17.48
CA PRO A 11 -21.92 -5.79 16.82
C PRO A 11 -22.22 -5.77 15.32
N GLU A 12 -23.29 -5.09 14.91
CA GLU A 12 -23.72 -4.95 13.51
C GLU A 12 -22.73 -4.11 12.71
N GLU A 13 -22.26 -2.99 13.27
CA GLU A 13 -21.26 -2.13 12.62
C GLU A 13 -19.93 -2.87 12.46
N LEU A 14 -19.52 -3.64 13.48
CA LEU A 14 -18.33 -4.47 13.39
C LEU A 14 -18.48 -5.55 12.31
N ALA A 15 -19.64 -6.21 12.23
CA ALA A 15 -19.93 -7.20 11.20
C ALA A 15 -19.87 -6.59 9.79
N ALA A 16 -20.44 -5.40 9.60
CA ALA A 16 -20.39 -4.68 8.33
C ALA A 16 -18.95 -4.30 7.94
N ALA A 17 -18.17 -3.76 8.88
CA ALA A 17 -16.76 -3.43 8.65
C ALA A 17 -15.94 -4.66 8.27
N LEU A 18 -16.14 -5.78 8.99
CA LEU A 18 -15.48 -7.05 8.70
C LEU A 18 -15.86 -7.60 7.32
N ALA A 19 -17.13 -7.46 6.91
CA ALA A 19 -17.58 -7.87 5.59
C ALA A 19 -16.83 -7.10 4.49
N VAL A 20 -16.76 -5.77 4.58
CA VAL A 20 -16.05 -4.92 3.60
C VAL A 20 -14.57 -5.26 3.51
N VAL A 21 -13.90 -5.42 4.67
CA VAL A 21 -12.48 -5.78 4.72
C VAL A 21 -12.23 -7.13 4.03
N ARG A 22 -13.07 -8.13 4.31
CA ARG A 22 -12.96 -9.46 3.69
C ARG A 22 -13.23 -9.41 2.19
N THR A 23 -14.25 -8.69 1.74
CA THR A 23 -14.57 -8.53 0.32
C THR A 23 -13.41 -7.88 -0.43
N ARG A 24 -12.80 -6.83 0.13
CA ARG A 24 -11.63 -6.18 -0.49
C ARG A 24 -10.40 -7.10 -0.53
N ALA A 25 -10.13 -7.81 0.56
CA ALA A 25 -9.01 -8.77 0.60
C ALA A 25 -9.18 -9.89 -0.44
N ALA A 26 -10.40 -10.42 -0.60
CA ALA A 26 -10.71 -11.41 -1.61
C ALA A 26 -10.55 -10.87 -3.04
N ALA A 27 -10.95 -9.62 -3.29
CA ALA A 27 -10.77 -8.98 -4.58
C ALA A 27 -9.29 -8.78 -4.93
N LEU A 28 -8.46 -8.39 -3.96
CA LEU A 28 -7.01 -8.28 -4.14
C LEU A 28 -6.38 -9.66 -4.43
N ALA A 29 -6.72 -10.69 -3.65
CA ALA A 29 -6.22 -12.04 -3.87
C ALA A 29 -6.62 -12.60 -5.25
N ALA A 30 -7.83 -12.29 -5.73
CA ALA A 30 -8.27 -12.64 -7.07
C ALA A 30 -7.48 -11.89 -8.16
N ALA A 31 -7.11 -10.63 -7.91
CA ALA A 31 -6.30 -9.83 -8.83
C ALA A 31 -4.83 -10.33 -8.88
N GLU A 32 -4.26 -10.78 -7.77
CA GLU A 32 -2.90 -11.34 -7.71
C GLU A 32 -2.76 -12.62 -8.56
N GLY A 33 -3.82 -13.43 -8.65
CA GLY A 33 -3.86 -14.62 -9.50
C GLY A 33 -3.77 -14.33 -11.01
N ALA A 34 -3.99 -13.08 -11.45
CA ALA A 34 -4.04 -12.69 -12.86
C ALA A 34 -2.66 -12.32 -13.46
N GLY A 35 -1.55 -12.53 -12.74
CA GLY A 35 -0.19 -12.43 -13.32
C GLY A 35 0.20 -11.03 -13.78
N GLY A 36 -0.40 -9.98 -13.22
CA GLY A 36 -0.04 -8.59 -13.52
C GLY A 36 1.13 -8.15 -12.65
N SER A 37 2.34 -8.20 -13.21
CA SER A 37 3.63 -7.66 -12.72
C SER A 37 3.71 -7.48 -11.20
N ALA A 38 4.54 -8.27 -10.51
CA ALA A 38 4.98 -8.00 -9.13
C ALA A 38 5.01 -6.48 -8.93
N GLU A 39 4.04 -5.95 -8.16
CA GLU A 39 3.87 -4.52 -8.00
C GLU A 39 5.24 -4.00 -7.59
N ARG A 40 5.94 -3.32 -8.51
CA ARG A 40 7.20 -2.68 -8.17
C ARG A 40 6.82 -1.80 -6.99
N GLY A 41 7.37 -2.15 -5.83
CA GLY A 41 6.93 -1.62 -4.55
C GLY A 41 6.76 -0.12 -4.65
N SER A 42 5.82 0.42 -3.88
CA SER A 42 5.61 1.87 -3.77
C SER A 42 6.97 2.58 -3.80
N GLU A 43 7.15 3.56 -4.67
CA GLU A 43 8.40 4.34 -4.79
C GLU A 43 8.85 4.94 -3.44
N TRP A 44 7.91 5.05 -2.49
CA TRP A 44 8.14 5.44 -1.10
C TRP A 44 8.93 4.43 -0.26
N SER A 45 8.84 3.15 -0.62
CA SER A 45 9.48 2.03 0.06
C SER A 45 10.77 1.60 -0.64
N ASP A 46 11.31 2.40 -1.56
CA ASP A 46 12.54 2.07 -2.28
C ASP A 46 13.74 1.97 -1.30
N PRO A 47 14.38 0.79 -1.17
CA PRO A 47 15.54 0.59 -0.30
C PRO A 47 16.71 1.54 -0.59
N ALA A 48 16.81 2.05 -1.82
CA ALA A 48 17.80 3.04 -2.22
C ALA A 48 17.77 4.30 -1.34
N ARG A 49 16.62 4.63 -0.71
CA ARG A 49 16.46 5.79 0.18
C ARG A 49 17.13 5.63 1.55
N THR A 50 17.35 4.39 2.01
CA THR A 50 17.92 4.11 3.34
C THR A 50 19.45 4.01 3.29
N VAL A 51 20.04 4.05 2.10
CA VAL A 51 21.49 3.93 1.90
C VAL A 51 22.16 5.32 1.94
N PRO A 52 23.04 5.59 2.91
CA PRO A 52 23.79 6.86 2.96
C PRO A 52 24.70 7.03 1.74
N GLY A 53 24.68 8.22 1.11
CA GLY A 53 25.56 8.55 -0.02
C GLY A 53 25.01 8.22 -1.42
N HIS A 54 23.72 7.95 -1.55
CA HIS A 54 23.10 7.65 -2.85
C HIS A 54 23.05 8.89 -3.77
N ARG A 55 23.31 8.69 -5.06
CA ARG A 55 23.15 9.67 -6.15
C ARG A 55 21.67 10.01 -6.40
N LEU A 56 21.39 11.12 -7.06
CA LEU A 56 20.03 11.49 -7.46
C LEU A 56 19.32 10.31 -8.17
N PRO A 57 18.04 10.04 -7.87
CA PRO A 57 17.29 8.96 -8.52
C PRO A 57 17.24 9.16 -10.03
N HIS A 58 17.36 8.07 -10.79
CA HIS A 58 17.37 8.13 -12.26
C HIS A 58 16.05 8.69 -12.80
N PRO A 59 16.09 9.57 -13.81
CA PRO A 59 14.87 10.03 -14.47
C PRO A 59 14.17 8.84 -15.13
N GLY A 60 12.88 8.70 -14.85
CA GLY A 60 12.06 7.62 -15.35
C GLY A 60 10.59 8.01 -15.44
N PRO A 61 9.70 7.13 -15.95
CA PRO A 61 8.30 7.45 -16.20
C PRO A 61 7.49 7.93 -14.98
N ARG A 62 8.01 7.70 -13.76
CA ARG A 62 7.41 8.17 -12.51
C ARG A 62 8.16 9.31 -11.84
N ALA A 63 9.34 9.69 -12.33
CA ALA A 63 10.22 10.67 -11.70
C ALA A 63 9.58 12.06 -11.52
N TRP A 64 8.67 12.45 -12.42
CA TRP A 64 7.98 13.75 -12.32
C TRP A 64 6.92 13.76 -11.22
N ARG A 65 6.31 12.61 -10.91
CA ARG A 65 5.33 12.51 -9.81
C ARG A 65 5.98 12.50 -8.43
N THR A 66 7.29 12.26 -8.36
CA THR A 66 8.09 12.32 -7.13
C THR A 66 8.91 13.61 -7.02
N ALA A 67 8.78 14.56 -7.97
CA ALA A 67 9.57 15.78 -8.04
C ALA A 67 9.34 16.79 -6.89
N TYR A 68 8.23 16.69 -6.15
CA TYR A 68 7.93 17.57 -5.00
C TYR A 68 8.43 17.01 -3.66
N TRP A 69 9.13 15.88 -3.66
CA TRP A 69 9.77 15.36 -2.45
C TRP A 69 11.21 15.86 -2.33
N PRO A 70 11.67 16.27 -1.12
CA PRO A 70 13.08 16.55 -0.91
C PRO A 70 13.88 15.27 -1.20
N ALA A 71 14.87 15.42 -2.08
CA ALA A 71 15.75 14.35 -2.56
C ALA A 71 16.59 13.76 -1.43
#